data_AF-A0A3P7M1W7-F1
#
_entry.id   AF-A0A3P7M1W7-F1
#
_cell.length_a   1.000
_cell.length_b   1.000
_cell.length_c   1.000
_cell.angle_alpha   90.00
_cell.angle_beta   90.00
_cell.angle_gamma   90.00
#
_symmetry.space_group_name_H-M   'P 1'
#
loop_
_entity.id
_entity.type
_entity.pdbx_description
1 polymer ?
#
loop_
_entity_poly.entity_id
_entity_poly.type
_entity_poly.pdbx_seq_one_letter_code
_entity_poly.pdbx_strand_id
1 'polypeptide(L)'
;MNMLADFYHPDVLHEDHLYSASGIYKQISSESDHAGYLAYIRGLPINDLPEVFGLHDNANITFAQNETFALLGDLLKLQPKTSSAAAGSLSREEIIEGVANDLLQKCPAPFNIQEVSKQYPVLYEQSMNTVLIQEAIR
;
A
#
# COMPACT_ATOMS: atom_id res chain seq x y z
N MET A 1 15.63 -3.56 14.31
CA MET A 1 16.48 -3.83 13.14
C MET A 1 16.72 -2.51 12.44
N ASN A 2 17.97 -2.15 12.19
CA ASN A 2 18.36 -0.95 11.49
C ASN A 2 19.21 -1.41 10.29
N MET A 3 18.86 -0.96 9.09
CA MET A 3 19.57 -1.28 7.84
C MET A 3 21.09 -1.06 7.98
N LEU A 4 21.50 -0.06 8.77
CA LEU A 4 22.92 0.22 9.02
C LEU A 4 23.66 -0.93 9.72
N ALA A 5 22.99 -1.66 10.61
CA ALA A 5 23.60 -2.78 11.33
C ALA A 5 23.84 -4.01 10.42
N ASP A 6 23.08 -4.12 9.33
CA ASP A 6 23.21 -5.21 8.37
C ASP A 6 24.44 -5.01 7.47
N PHE A 7 24.83 -3.75 7.20
CA PHE A 7 25.99 -3.42 6.36
C PHE A 7 27.25 -3.00 7.14
N TYR A 8 27.12 -2.63 8.42
CA TYR A 8 28.25 -2.19 9.26
C TYR A 8 28.42 -3.10 10.47
N HIS A 9 28.95 -4.31 10.23
CA HIS A 9 29.27 -5.30 11.25
C HIS A 9 30.58 -6.05 10.88
N PRO A 10 31.38 -6.53 11.84
CA PRO A 10 32.61 -7.29 11.57
C PRO A 10 32.42 -8.51 10.65
N ASP A 11 31.23 -9.12 10.67
CA ASP A 11 30.92 -10.31 9.87
C ASP A 11 30.96 -10.02 8.36
N VAL A 12 30.77 -8.76 7.96
CA VAL A 12 30.82 -8.30 6.57
C VAL A 12 32.22 -8.48 5.95
N LEU A 13 33.26 -8.61 6.77
CA LEU A 13 34.63 -8.85 6.31
C LEU A 13 34.84 -10.30 5.86
N HIS A 14 33.92 -11.21 6.15
CA HIS A 14 34.00 -12.61 5.74
C HIS A 14 33.35 -12.83 4.37
N GLU A 15 33.97 -13.67 3.53
CA GLU A 15 33.49 -13.98 2.17
C GLU A 15 32.14 -14.72 2.17
N ASP A 16 31.76 -15.33 3.30
CA ASP A 16 30.47 -16.01 3.48
C ASP A 16 29.34 -15.06 3.88
N HIS A 17 29.61 -13.75 4.01
CA HIS A 17 28.58 -12.79 4.38
C HIS A 17 27.60 -12.55 3.22
N LEU A 18 26.32 -12.76 3.50
CA LEU A 18 25.22 -12.57 2.58
C LEU A 18 24.46 -11.31 2.97
N TYR A 19 24.34 -10.37 2.03
CA TYR A 19 23.55 -9.14 2.23
C TYR A 19 22.07 -9.35 1.94
N SER A 20 21.72 -10.46 1.29
CA SER A 20 20.35 -10.77 0.89
C SER A 20 20.06 -12.26 0.99
N ALA A 21 18.80 -12.61 1.23
CA ALA A 21 18.36 -13.99 1.43
C ALA A 21 18.54 -14.85 0.16
N SER A 22 18.47 -14.26 -1.03
CA SER A 22 18.77 -14.96 -2.30
C SER A 22 20.22 -15.39 -2.47
N GLY A 23 21.16 -14.83 -1.69
CA GLY A 23 22.59 -15.10 -1.81
C GLY A 23 23.25 -14.56 -3.09
N ILE A 24 22.51 -13.79 -3.90
CA ILE A 24 23.04 -13.11 -5.09
C ILE A 24 23.93 -11.94 -4.67
N TYR A 25 23.50 -11.20 -3.65
CA TYR A 25 24.23 -10.09 -3.05
C TYR A 25 25.05 -10.62 -1.87
N LYS A 26 26.34 -10.83 -2.12
CA LYS A 26 27.30 -11.33 -1.13
C LYS A 26 28.59 -10.53 -1.13
N GLN A 27 29.38 -10.72 -0.07
CA GLN A 27 30.74 -10.24 -0.03
C GLN A 27 31.61 -11.06 -0.99
N ILE A 28 32.42 -10.38 -1.81
CA ILE A 28 33.43 -11.04 -2.65
C ILE A 28 34.79 -10.98 -1.98
N SER A 29 35.69 -11.88 -2.39
CA SER A 29 37.02 -12.00 -1.79
C SER A 29 37.75 -10.66 -1.76
N SER A 30 38.31 -10.31 -0.60
CA SER A 30 39.12 -9.10 -0.40
C SER A 30 40.42 -9.11 -1.21
N GLU A 31 40.81 -10.27 -1.75
CA GLU A 31 41.96 -10.42 -2.64
C GLU A 31 41.60 -10.17 -4.13
N SER A 32 40.33 -9.86 -4.43
CA SER A 32 39.89 -9.60 -5.80
C SER A 32 40.44 -8.27 -6.31
N ASP A 33 41.03 -8.27 -7.51
CA ASP A 33 41.40 -7.05 -8.20
C ASP A 33 40.15 -6.24 -8.63
N HIS A 34 40.35 -4.96 -8.95
CA HIS A 34 39.28 -4.07 -9.47
C HIS A 34 38.51 -4.71 -10.64
N ALA A 35 39.17 -5.48 -11.50
CA ALA A 35 38.53 -6.18 -12.60
C ALA A 35 37.56 -7.27 -12.12
N GLY A 36 37.88 -7.96 -11.01
CA GLY A 36 37.02 -8.95 -10.36
C GLY A 36 35.76 -8.32 -9.77
N TYR A 37 35.90 -7.18 -9.09
CA TYR A 37 34.75 -6.40 -8.61
C TYR A 37 33.84 -5.95 -9.76
N LEU A 38 34.41 -5.43 -10.85
CA LEU A 38 33.64 -5.05 -12.04
C LEU A 38 32.90 -6.23 -12.67
N ALA A 39 33.55 -7.41 -12.76
CA ALA A 39 32.94 -8.60 -13.32
C ALA A 39 31.76 -9.07 -12.46
N TYR A 40 31.90 -9.03 -11.13
CA TYR A 40 30.84 -9.35 -10.19
C TYR A 40 29.64 -8.40 -10.33
N ILE A 41 29.88 -7.08 -10.31
CA ILE A 41 28.82 -6.07 -10.45
C ILE A 41 28.08 -6.23 -11.78
N ARG A 42 28.79 -6.55 -12.87
CA ARG A 42 28.18 -6.80 -14.18
C ARG A 42 27.41 -8.11 -14.28
N GLY A 43 27.67 -9.05 -13.37
CA GLY A 43 26.96 -10.33 -13.28
C GLY A 43 25.67 -10.26 -12.46
N LEU A 44 25.43 -9.14 -11.76
CA LEU A 44 24.21 -8.92 -10.99
C LEU A 44 22.99 -8.81 -11.93
N PRO A 45 21.80 -9.20 -11.45
CA PRO A 45 20.57 -9.06 -12.21
C PRO A 45 20.30 -7.59 -12.56
N ILE A 46 19.77 -7.35 -13.77
CA ILE A 46 19.41 -6.00 -14.23
C ILE A 46 18.30 -5.39 -13.38
N ASN A 47 17.38 -6.24 -12.90
CA ASN A 47 16.31 -5.85 -12.00
C ASN A 47 16.65 -6.36 -10.61
N ASP A 48 16.88 -5.42 -9.69
CA ASP A 48 17.16 -5.74 -8.30
C ASP A 48 15.93 -6.32 -7.60
N LEU A 49 16.16 -7.29 -6.72
CA LEU A 49 15.10 -7.86 -5.89
C LEU A 49 14.81 -6.93 -4.69
N PRO A 50 13.55 -6.81 -4.23
CA PRO A 50 13.20 -5.93 -3.11
C PRO A 50 13.94 -6.22 -1.80
N GLU A 51 14.34 -7.48 -1.61
CA GLU A 51 15.09 -7.95 -0.45
C GLU A 51 16.42 -7.20 -0.22
N VAL A 52 17.10 -6.74 -1.29
CA VAL A 52 18.35 -5.95 -1.13
C VAL A 52 18.10 -4.61 -0.42
N PHE A 53 16.87 -4.11 -0.48
CA PHE A 53 16.42 -2.90 0.20
C PHE A 53 15.76 -3.20 1.55
N GLY A 54 15.80 -4.46 2.01
CA GLY A 54 15.08 -4.91 3.21
C GLY A 54 13.56 -4.98 3.03
N LEU A 55 13.07 -5.02 1.78
CA LEU A 55 11.65 -5.08 1.46
C LEU A 55 11.22 -6.52 1.13
N HIS A 56 9.96 -6.83 1.41
CA HIS A 56 9.35 -8.10 0.99
C HIS A 56 9.08 -8.09 -0.53
N ASP A 57 9.08 -9.26 -1.17
CA ASP A 57 8.74 -9.45 -2.59
C ASP A 57 7.41 -8.81 -3.03
N ASN A 58 6.48 -8.59 -2.08
CA ASN A 58 5.20 -7.96 -2.36
C ASN A 58 5.35 -6.46 -2.69
N ALA A 59 6.49 -5.85 -2.37
CA ALA A 59 6.80 -4.48 -2.76
C ALA A 59 6.76 -4.30 -4.28
N ASN A 60 7.23 -5.29 -5.05
CA ASN A 60 7.14 -5.27 -6.51
C ASN A 60 5.70 -5.33 -7.00
N ILE A 61 4.84 -6.12 -6.35
CA ILE A 61 3.41 -6.20 -6.68
C ILE A 61 2.75 -4.85 -6.42
N THR A 62 2.97 -4.25 -5.25
CA THR A 62 2.44 -2.94 -4.90
C THR A 62 2.92 -1.85 -5.84
N PHE A 63 4.22 -1.86 -6.21
CA PHE A 63 4.77 -0.94 -7.18
C PHE A 63 4.08 -1.06 -8.55
N ALA A 64 3.99 -2.27 -9.10
CA ALA A 64 3.36 -2.53 -10.39
C ALA A 64 1.87 -2.15 -10.39
N GLN A 65 1.14 -2.42 -9.30
CA GLN A 65 -0.24 -1.99 -9.14
C GLN A 65 -0.36 -0.47 -9.16
N ASN A 66 0.47 0.24 -8.38
CA ASN A 66 0.44 1.70 -8.31
C ASN A 66 0.75 2.34 -9.66
N GLU A 67 1.78 1.85 -10.35
CA GLU A 67 2.14 2.32 -11.70
C GLU A 67 1.00 2.06 -12.70
N THR A 68 0.40 0.87 -12.65
CA THR A 68 -0.75 0.53 -13.51
C THR A 68 -1.95 1.43 -13.25
N PHE A 69 -2.30 1.67 -11.98
CA PHE A 69 -3.42 2.55 -11.62
C PHE A 69 -3.16 4.00 -12.02
N ALA A 70 -1.93 4.49 -11.88
CA ALA A 70 -1.55 5.82 -12.35
C ALA A 70 -1.72 5.93 -13.88
N LEU A 71 -1.20 4.95 -14.63
CA LEU A 71 -1.31 4.90 -16.09
C LEU A 71 -2.78 4.84 -16.54
N LEU A 72 -3.60 3.99 -15.94
CA LEU A 72 -5.03 3.89 -16.25
C LEU A 72 -5.75 5.19 -15.91
N GLY A 73 -5.42 5.82 -14.79
CA GLY A 73 -5.95 7.13 -14.41
C GLY A 73 -5.60 8.21 -15.42
N ASP A 74 -4.37 8.19 -15.94
CA ASP A 74 -3.93 9.14 -16.97
C ASP A 74 -4.57 8.86 -18.34
N LEU A 75 -4.74 7.59 -18.71
CA LEU A 75 -5.48 7.19 -19.90
C LEU A 75 -6.94 7.69 -19.84
N LEU A 76 -7.60 7.55 -18.69
CA LEU A 76 -8.96 8.07 -18.48
C LEU A 76 -9.03 9.60 -18.62
N LYS A 77 -8.00 10.34 -18.17
CA LYS A 77 -7.92 11.79 -18.35
C LYS A 77 -7.75 12.20 -19.81
N LEU A 78 -7.04 11.39 -20.60
CA LEU A 78 -6.85 11.59 -22.04
C LEU A 78 -8.09 11.22 -22.87
N GLN A 79 -9.05 10.49 -22.30
CA GLN A 79 -10.26 10.09 -23.01
C GLN A 79 -11.05 11.33 -23.48
N PRO A 80 -11.38 11.44 -24.79
CA PRO A 80 -12.14 12.55 -25.30
C PRO A 80 -13.54 12.56 -24.67
N LYS A 81 -13.86 13.64 -23.96
CA LYS A 81 -15.15 13.83 -23.26
C LYS A 81 -16.35 14.00 -24.20
N THR A 82 -16.13 13.94 -25.52
CA THR A 82 -17.12 14.23 -26.55
C THR A 82 -17.77 12.97 -27.14
N SER A 83 -17.28 11.77 -26.83
CA SER A 83 -17.72 10.52 -27.48
C SER A 83 -18.76 9.69 -26.72
N SER A 84 -19.29 10.16 -25.58
CA SER A 84 -20.34 9.45 -24.83
C SER A 84 -21.77 9.89 -25.14
N ALA A 85 -22.00 10.69 -26.18
CA ALA A 85 -23.35 10.94 -26.69
C ALA A 85 -23.74 9.90 -27.76
N ALA A 86 -23.73 8.61 -27.39
CA ALA A 86 -24.54 7.64 -28.14
C ALA A 86 -26.00 7.90 -27.76
N ALA A 87 -26.81 8.29 -28.75
CA ALA A 87 -28.23 8.56 -28.57
C ALA A 87 -28.92 7.36 -27.88
N GLY A 88 -29.38 7.56 -26.63
CA GLY A 88 -30.07 6.54 -25.84
C GLY A 88 -29.28 5.94 -24.67
N SER A 89 -28.03 6.35 -24.43
CA SER A 89 -27.34 6.03 -23.18
C SER A 89 -27.73 7.00 -22.06
N LEU A 90 -27.94 6.48 -20.84
CA LEU A 90 -28.17 7.30 -19.65
C LEU A 90 -27.05 8.33 -19.52
N SER A 91 -27.41 9.56 -19.20
CA SER A 91 -26.43 10.60 -18.90
C SER A 91 -25.54 10.16 -17.74
N ARG A 92 -24.31 10.67 -17.71
CA ARG A 92 -23.37 10.39 -16.61
C ARG A 92 -24.00 10.74 -15.26
N GLU A 93 -24.78 11.81 -15.23
CA GLU A 93 -25.50 12.33 -14.08
C GLU A 93 -26.57 11.34 -13.60
N GLU A 94 -27.38 10.76 -14.50
CA GLU A 94 -28.39 9.75 -14.16
C GLU A 94 -27.76 8.47 -13.59
N ILE A 95 -26.60 8.04 -14.15
CA ILE A 95 -25.86 6.89 -13.62
C ILE A 95 -25.35 7.18 -12.20
N ILE A 96 -24.78 8.38 -11.99
CA ILE A 96 -24.28 8.79 -10.67
C ILE A 96 -25.43 8.87 -9.66
N GLU A 97 -26.58 9.43 -10.05
CA GLU A 97 -27.76 9.52 -9.20
C GLU A 97 -28.33 8.14 -8.84
N GLY A 98 -28.37 7.21 -9.81
CA GLY A 98 -28.79 5.83 -9.56
C GLY A 98 -27.88 5.12 -8.55
N VAL A 99 -26.56 5.24 -8.72
CA VAL A 99 -25.57 4.66 -7.79
C VAL A 99 -25.66 5.32 -6.41
N ALA A 100 -25.83 6.64 -6.35
CA ALA A 100 -25.97 7.36 -5.08
C ALA A 100 -27.21 6.91 -4.30
N ASN A 101 -28.35 6.73 -4.98
CA ASN A 101 -29.57 6.22 -4.35
C ASN A 101 -29.43 4.76 -3.89
N ASP A 102 -28.77 3.90 -4.65
CA ASP A 102 -28.50 2.51 -4.24
C ASP A 102 -27.58 2.45 -3.00
N LEU A 103 -26.53 3.29 -2.96
CA LEU A 103 -25.67 3.44 -1.79
C LEU A 103 -26.45 3.96 -0.58
N LEU A 104 -27.33 4.96 -0.77
CA LEU A 104 -28.16 5.50 0.31
C LEU A 104 -29.10 4.44 0.88
N GLN A 105 -29.69 3.58 0.04
CA GLN A 105 -30.55 2.49 0.49
C GLN A 105 -29.80 1.40 1.25
N LYS A 106 -28.52 1.16 0.91
CA LYS A 106 -27.65 0.20 1.60
C LYS A 106 -27.05 0.75 2.89
N CYS A 107 -26.98 2.07 3.04
CA CYS A 107 -26.48 2.70 4.25
C CYS A 107 -27.43 2.42 5.44
N PRO A 108 -26.90 1.94 6.58
CA PRO A 108 -27.68 1.80 7.80
C PRO A 108 -28.27 3.13 8.25
N ALA A 109 -29.45 3.09 8.87
CA ALA A 109 -30.03 4.28 9.48
C ALA A 109 -29.12 4.80 10.61
N PRO A 110 -28.98 6.13 10.77
CA PRO A 110 -28.20 6.69 11.87
C PRO A 110 -28.77 6.27 13.22
N PHE A 111 -27.89 6.11 14.20
CA PHE A 111 -28.29 5.71 15.55
C PHE A 111 -29.19 6.76 16.20
N ASN A 112 -30.24 6.31 16.89
CA ASN A 112 -31.05 7.20 17.71
C ASN A 112 -30.32 7.49 19.04
N ILE A 113 -29.55 8.57 19.07
CA ILE A 113 -28.74 8.98 20.22
C ILE A 113 -29.58 9.12 21.50
N GLN A 114 -30.87 9.51 21.38
CA GLN A 114 -31.77 9.67 22.53
C GLN A 114 -32.12 8.32 23.16
N GLU A 115 -32.37 7.28 22.35
CA GLU A 115 -32.61 5.93 22.87
C GLU A 115 -31.34 5.31 23.45
N VAL A 116 -30.19 5.49 22.77
CA VAL A 116 -28.90 4.98 23.24
C VAL A 116 -28.51 5.61 24.58
N SER A 117 -28.69 6.92 24.73
CA SER A 117 -28.42 7.65 25.97
C SER A 117 -29.36 7.25 27.12
N LYS A 118 -30.62 6.95 26.81
CA LYS A 118 -31.60 6.47 27.79
C LYS A 118 -31.31 5.04 28.27
N GLN A 119 -30.84 4.18 27.36
CA GLN A 119 -30.55 2.77 27.66
C GLN A 119 -29.18 2.59 28.34
N TYR A 120 -28.21 3.44 28.01
CA TYR A 120 -26.84 3.40 28.54
C TYR A 120 -26.45 4.77 29.12
N PRO A 121 -26.98 5.16 30.29
CA PRO A 121 -26.68 6.44 30.89
C PRO A 121 -25.18 6.57 31.22
N VAL A 122 -24.67 7.79 31.10
CA VAL A 122 -23.29 8.14 31.44
C VAL A 122 -23.14 8.05 32.97
N LEU A 123 -22.58 6.93 33.43
CA LEU A 123 -22.30 6.66 34.83
C LEU A 123 -20.79 6.52 35.02
N TYR A 124 -20.28 7.05 36.12
CA TYR A 124 -18.85 6.98 36.45
C TYR A 124 -18.35 5.53 36.54
N GLU A 125 -19.18 4.64 37.11
CA GLU A 125 -18.90 3.21 37.25
C GLU A 125 -18.96 2.43 35.92
N GLN A 126 -19.51 3.02 34.86
CA GLN A 126 -19.65 2.40 33.54
C GLN A 126 -19.07 3.31 32.46
N SER A 127 -17.74 3.44 32.49
CA SER A 127 -16.97 4.29 31.56
C SER A 127 -17.22 3.99 30.08
N MET A 128 -17.52 2.73 29.72
CA MET A 128 -17.81 2.30 28.34
C MET A 128 -19.10 2.92 27.77
N ASN A 129 -20.09 3.26 28.61
CA ASN A 129 -21.31 3.94 28.14
C ASN A 129 -21.00 5.34 27.58
N THR A 130 -19.99 6.01 28.16
CA THR A 130 -19.54 7.31 27.68
C THR A 130 -18.91 7.20 26.29
N VAL A 131 -18.05 6.21 26.08
CA VAL A 131 -17.41 5.94 24.78
C VAL A 131 -18.47 5.55 23.74
N LEU A 132 -19.43 4.69 24.11
CA LEU A 132 -20.53 4.27 23.24
C LEU A 132 -21.34 5.47 22.74
N ILE A 133 -21.71 6.40 23.62
CA ILE A 133 -22.45 7.62 23.24
C ILE A 133 -21.59 8.52 22.35
N GLN A 134 -20.30 8.66 22.66
CA GLN A 134 -19.38 9.48 21.85
C GLN A 134 -19.19 8.92 20.43
N GLU A 135 -18.99 7.61 20.29
CA GLU A 135 -18.88 6.95 18.99
C GLU A 135 -20.22 6.93 18.24
N ALA A 136 -21.37 6.85 18.93
CA ALA A 136 -22.69 6.95 18.29
C ALA A 136 -23.03 8.36 17.75
N ILE A 137 -22.33 9.40 18.24
CA ILE A 137 -22.47 10.79 17.77
C ILE A 137 -21.53 11.09 16.59
N ARG A 138 -20.46 10.30 16.41
CA ARG A 138 -19.39 10.52 15.44
C ARG A 138 -19.79 10.11 14.02
#